data_AF-A0A7Y3WVP1-F1
#
_entry.id   AF-A0A7Y3WVP1-F1
#
_cell.length_a   1.000
_cell.length_b   1.000
_cell.length_c   1.000
_cell.angle_alpha   90.00
_cell.angle_beta   90.00
_cell.angle_gamma   90.00
#
_symmetry.space_group_name_H-M   'P 1'
#
loop_
_entity.id
_entity.type
_entity.pdbx_description
1 polymer ?
#
loop_
_entity_poly.entity_id
_entity_poly.type
_entity_poly.pdbx_seq_one_letter_code
_entity_poly.pdbx_strand_id
1 'polypeptide(L)' 'MSNRHTHILTADEFIAQGTTAAAILWIARWYRVSDPATAAKIKDIAYDVSRKTGEKFRMRRVRPANDNRRPFKRRAA' A
#
# COMPACT_ATOMS: atom_id res chain seq x y z
N MET A 1 0.42 28.10 -12.20
CA MET A 1 0.50 26.66 -11.82
C MET A 1 -0.70 26.36 -10.94
N SER A 2 -1.63 25.50 -11.39
CA SER A 2 -2.86 25.23 -10.64
C SER A 2 -2.50 24.48 -9.36
N ASN A 3 -2.68 25.13 -8.21
CA ASN A 3 -2.43 24.60 -6.88
C ASN A 3 -3.52 23.58 -6.52
N ARG A 4 -3.63 22.50 -7.31
CA ARG A 4 -4.54 21.40 -7.00
C ARG A 4 -3.96 20.70 -5.78
N HIS A 5 -4.38 21.12 -4.60
CA HIS A 5 -4.27 20.30 -3.42
C HIS A 5 -4.97 18.98 -3.75
N THR A 6 -4.18 17.92 -3.94
CA THR A 6 -4.70 16.58 -4.14
C THR A 6 -5.42 16.18 -2.85
N HIS A 7 -6.75 16.32 -2.84
CA HIS A 7 -7.56 15.86 -1.73
C HIS A 7 -7.56 14.33 -1.73
N ILE A 8 -7.01 13.74 -0.68
CA ILE A 8 -7.04 12.29 -0.48
C ILE A 8 -8.32 11.99 0.31
N LEU A 9 -9.18 11.13 -0.26
CA LEU A 9 -10.41 10.70 0.39
C LEU A 9 -10.12 9.98 1.71
N THR A 10 -11.00 10.17 2.68
CA THR A 10 -11.05 9.45 3.94
C THR A 10 -11.56 8.02 3.73
N ALA A 11 -11.39 7.17 4.74
CA ALA A 11 -11.91 5.81 4.71
C ALA A 11 -13.44 5.75 4.51
N ASP A 12 -14.19 6.66 5.14
CA ASP A 12 -15.65 6.68 5.04
C ASP A 12 -16.11 7.10 3.64
N GLU A 13 -15.41 8.03 3.00
CA GLU A 13 -15.67 8.42 1.61
C GLU A 13 -15.39 7.27 0.63
N PHE A 14 -14.30 6.52 0.84
CA PHE A 14 -14.04 5.32 0.03
C PHE A 14 -15.10 4.24 0.21
N ILE A 15 -15.56 4.03 1.45
CA ILE A 15 -16.63 3.06 1.76
C ILE A 15 -17.95 3.51 1.11
N ALA A 16 -18.30 4.79 1.20
CA ALA A 16 -19.50 5.35 0.58
C ALA A 16 -19.49 5.21 -0.95
N GLN A 17 -18.30 5.23 -1.58
CA GLN A 17 -18.12 4.96 -3.01
C GLN A 17 -18.14 3.47 -3.37
N GLY A 18 -18.18 2.56 -2.39
CA GLY A 18 -18.07 1.12 -2.60
C GLY A 18 -16.66 0.66 -3.01
N THR A 19 -15.63 1.43 -2.66
CA THR A 19 -14.24 1.09 -2.99
C THR A 19 -13.68 0.10 -1.99
N THR A 20 -13.21 -1.05 -2.48
CA THR A 20 -12.62 -2.10 -1.64
C THR A 20 -11.24 -1.69 -1.11
N ALA A 21 -10.86 -2.20 0.06
CA ALA A 21 -9.54 -1.95 0.65
C ALA A 21 -8.37 -2.38 -0.27
N ALA A 22 -8.58 -3.44 -1.06
CA ALA A 22 -7.59 -3.92 -2.03
C ALA A 22 -7.37 -2.95 -3.20
N ALA A 23 -8.43 -2.28 -3.67
CA ALA A 23 -8.33 -1.27 -4.72
C ALA A 23 -7.58 -0.03 -4.23
N ILE A 24 -7.89 0.44 -3.01
CA ILE A 24 -7.18 1.56 -2.37
C ILE A 24 -5.69 1.24 -2.22
N LEU A 25 -5.36 0.01 -1.82
CA LEU A 25 -3.97 -0.42 -1.73
C LEU A 25 -3.24 -0.45 -3.09
N TRP A 26 -3.95 -0.74 -4.17
CA TRP A 26 -3.41 -0.66 -5.53
C TRP A 26 -3.05 0.77 -5.92
N ILE A 27 -3.87 1.75 -5.53
CA ILE A 27 -3.58 3.18 -5.72
C ILE A 27 -2.30 3.56 -4.94
N ALA A 28 -2.17 3.13 -3.67
CA ALA A 28 -0.96 3.38 -2.89
C ALA A 28 0.33 2.84 -3.57
N ARG A 29 0.24 1.70 -4.28
CA ARG A 29 1.39 1.15 -5.02
C ARG A 29 1.80 2.00 -6.21
N TRP A 30 0.84 2.61 -6.91
CA TRP A 30 1.12 3.53 -8.02
C TRP A 30 1.95 4.74 -7.57
N TYR A 31 1.64 5.30 -6.40
CA TYR A 31 2.37 6.45 -5.85
C TYR A 31 3.71 6.09 -5.21
N ARG A 32 4.03 4.81 -5.02
CA ARG A 32 5.15 4.37 -4.17
C ARG A 32 6.50 4.98 -4.55
N VAL A 33 6.75 5.23 -5.84
CA VAL A 33 8.03 5.76 -6.33
C VAL A 33 7.99 7.27 -6.49
N SER A 34 6.90 7.82 -7.02
CA SER A 34 6.78 9.25 -7.33
C SER A 34 6.44 10.12 -6.10
N ASP A 35 5.66 9.59 -5.16
CA ASP A 35 5.27 10.29 -3.93
C ASP A 35 5.07 9.28 -2.77
N PRO A 36 6.16 8.93 -2.06
CA PRO A 36 6.13 7.97 -0.96
C PRO A 36 5.25 8.41 0.22
N ALA A 37 5.12 9.73 0.46
CA ALA A 37 4.33 10.26 1.57
C ALA A 37 2.83 10.07 1.31
N THR A 38 2.37 10.38 0.11
CA THR A 38 1.00 10.10 -0.34
C THR A 38 0.72 8.60 -0.35
N ALA A 39 1.66 7.79 -0.83
CA ALA A 39 1.54 6.34 -0.82
C ALA A 39 1.34 5.77 0.61
N ALA A 40 2.06 6.29 1.61
CA ALA A 40 1.89 5.89 3.00
C ALA A 40 0.49 6.21 3.53
N LYS A 41 0.01 7.45 3.30
CA LYS A 41 -1.34 7.87 3.72
C LYS A 41 -2.44 7.00 3.11
N ILE A 42 -2.38 6.76 1.79
CA ILE A 42 -3.38 5.93 1.09
C ILE A 42 -3.34 4.48 1.60
N LYS A 43 -2.16 3.97 1.93
CA LYS A 43 -2.00 2.64 2.52
C LYS A 43 -2.66 2.56 3.91
N ASP A 44 -2.50 3.58 4.75
CA ASP A 44 -3.14 3.61 6.06
C ASP A 44 -4.67 3.64 5.92
N ILE A 45 -5.19 4.43 4.98
CA ILE A 45 -6.63 4.46 4.65
C ILE A 45 -7.13 3.08 4.19
N ALA A 46 -6.36 2.36 3.38
CA ALA A 46 -6.73 1.00 2.97
C ALA A 46 -6.88 0.05 4.17
N TYR A 47 -6.00 0.15 5.18
CA TYR A 47 -6.13 -0.61 6.42
C TYR A 47 -7.35 -0.18 7.23
N ASP A 48 -7.66 1.11 7.30
CA ASP A 48 -8.85 1.61 7.98
C ASP A 48 -10.13 1.09 7.35
N VAL A 49 -10.22 1.12 6.02
CA VAL A 49 -11.35 0.55 5.29
C VAL A 49 -11.49 -0.94 5.58
N SER A 50 -10.40 -1.71 5.56
CA SER A 50 -10.44 -3.14 5.92
C SER A 50 -10.89 -3.39 7.36
N ARG A 51 -10.44 -2.57 8.32
CA ARG A 51 -10.89 -2.66 9.72
C ARG A 51 -12.38 -2.35 9.86
N LYS A 52 -12.88 -1.33 9.15
CA LYS A 52 -14.29 -0.91 9.21
C LYS A 52 -15.24 -1.86 8.50
N THR A 53 -14.84 -2.40 7.35
CA THR A 53 -15.67 -3.28 6.50
C THR A 53 -15.52 -4.77 6.84
N GLY A 54 -14.47 -5.14 7.57
CA GLY A 54 -14.11 -6.54 7.78
C GLY A 54 -13.47 -7.21 6.55
N GLU A 55 -13.23 -6.47 5.46
CA GLU A 55 -12.57 -7.00 4.26
C GLU A 55 -11.15 -7.47 4.58
N LYS A 56 -10.87 -8.75 4.36
CA LYS A 56 -9.52 -9.30 4.50
C LYS A 56 -8.76 -9.14 3.18
N PHE A 57 -7.74 -8.29 3.16
CA PHE A 57 -6.78 -8.25 2.05
C PHE A 57 -5.41 -8.74 2.50
N ARG A 58 -4.86 -9.74 1.81
CA ARG A 58 -3.50 -10.21 2.07
C ARG A 58 -2.50 -9.29 1.39
N MET A 59 -1.63 -8.66 2.17
CA MET A 59 -0.36 -8.17 1.63
C MET A 59 0.49 -9.37 1.23
N ARG A 60 0.42 -9.75 -0.05
CA ARG A 60 1.45 -10.60 -0.65
C ARG A 60 2.77 -9.83 -0.52
N ARG A 61 3.61 -10.18 0.45
CA ARG A 61 5.03 -9.79 0.46
C ARG A 61 5.56 -10.26 -0.89
N VAL A 62 5.77 -9.33 -1.81
CA VAL A 62 6.48 -9.62 -3.05
C VAL A 62 7.92 -9.83 -2.62
N ARG A 63 8.25 -11.07 -2.24
CA ARG A 63 9.63 -11.51 -2.25
C ARG A 63 10.08 -11.43 -3.71
N PRO A 64 11.15 -10.71 -4.03
CA PRO A 64 11.75 -10.81 -5.36
C PRO A 64 11.95 -12.29 -5.66
N ALA A 65 11.55 -12.75 -6.86
CA ALA A 65 11.84 -14.11 -7.29
C ALA A 65 13.35 -14.39 -7.27
N ASN A 66 14.15 -13.32 -7.35
CA ASN A 66 15.59 -13.31 -7.19
C ASN A 66 16.01 -12.46 -5.99
N ASP A 67 16.02 -13.05 -4.79
CA ASP A 67 16.63 -12.47 -3.60
C ASP A 67 18.07 -13.00 -3.48
N ASN A 68 18.99 -12.42 -4.27
CA ASN A 68 20.41 -12.76 -4.29
C ASN A 68 21.15 -12.47 -2.97
N ARG A 69 20.44 -12.11 -1.90
CA ARG A 69 21.00 -11.84 -0.56
C ARG A 69 21.15 -13.12 0.26
N ARG A 70 21.74 -14.18 -0.31
CA ARG A 70 22.33 -15.23 0.53
C ARG A 70 23.66 -14.70 1.05
N PRO A 71 23.83 -14.40 2.35
CA PRO A 71 25.18 -14.33 2.89
C PRO A 71 25.80 -15.70 2.67
N PHE A 72 26.93 -15.72 1.97
CA PHE A 72 27.80 -16.88 1.86
C PHE A 72 27.97 -17.43 3.28
N LYS A 73 27.42 -18.62 3.56
CA LYS A 73 27.76 -19.33 4.78
C LYS A 73 29.26 -19.59 4.69
N ARG A 74 30.06 -18.79 5.41
CA ARG A 74 31.47 -19.07 5.66
C ARG A 74 31.47 -20.47 6.26
N ARG A 75 31.95 -21.47 5.51
CA ARG A 75 32.35 -22.75 6.10
C ARG A 75 33.36 -22.38 7.17
N ALA A 76 33.03 -22.63 8.43
CA ALA A 76 34.03 -22.70 9.48
C ALA A 76 34.97 -23.85 9.10
N ALA A 77 36.26 -23.53 8.99
CA ALA A 77 37.33 -24.52 8.97
C ALA A 77 37.61 -24.95 10.41
#